data_AF-A0A2P5WHJ7-F1
#
_entry.id   AF-A0A2P5WHJ7-F1
#
_cell.length_a   1.000
_cell.length_b   1.000
_cell.length_c   1.000
_cell.angle_alpha   90.00
_cell.angle_beta   90.00
_cell.angle_gamma   90.00
#
_symmetry.space_group_name_H-M   'P 1'
#
loop_
_entity.id
_entity.type
_entity.pdbx_description
1 polymer ?
#
loop_
_entity_poly.entity_id
_entity_poly.type
_entity_poly.pdbx_seq_one_letter_code
_entity_poly.pdbx_strand_id
1 'polypeptide(L)'
;MATLQSLALASPVSHSFLNQPRSLSEVGDITGFYMIDEEGVLQSVDVNAKFVNGKPAGIEAKYIMRTPREWDRFMRFMERYSNENGLQFIKK
;
A
#
# COMPACT_ATOMS: atom_id res chain seq x y z
N MET A 1 1.16 11.72 11.13
CA MET A 1 1.29 10.28 10.82
C MET A 1 0.28 9.98 9.73
N ALA A 2 0.70 9.49 8.56
CA ALA A 2 -0.24 9.08 7.52
C ALA A 2 -0.82 7.70 7.90
N THR A 3 -2.12 7.52 7.76
CA THR A 3 -2.80 6.26 8.07
C THR A 3 -3.00 5.46 6.78
N LEU A 4 -2.40 4.27 6.71
CA LEU A 4 -2.63 3.30 5.64
C LEU A 4 -3.89 2.50 6.01
N GLN A 5 -4.96 2.63 5.23
CA GLN A 5 -6.13 1.76 5.36
C GLN A 5 -6.10 0.74 4.22
N SER A 6 -5.88 -0.54 4.56
CA SER A 6 -5.95 -1.66 3.62
C SER A 6 -7.23 -2.46 3.89
N LEU A 7 -8.04 -2.67 2.84
CA LEU A 7 -9.24 -3.50 2.90
C LEU A 7 -8.88 -4.90 2.33
N ALA A 8 -8.34 -5.78 3.17
CA ALA A 8 -8.00 -7.14 2.76
C ALA A 8 -9.20 -8.08 3.03
N LEU A 9 -10.19 -8.08 2.13
CA LEU A 9 -11.24 -9.10 2.10
C LEU A 9 -11.03 -9.98 0.85
N ALA A 10 -10.39 -11.14 1.03
CA ALA A 10 -10.37 -12.30 0.12
C ALA A 10 -10.31 -12.00 -1.41
N SER A 11 -9.60 -10.95 -1.81
CA SER A 11 -9.58 -10.44 -3.18
C SER A 11 -8.17 -10.58 -3.75
N PRO A 12 -8.01 -10.98 -5.03
CA PRO A 12 -6.72 -11.02 -5.70
C PRO A 12 -6.10 -9.62 -5.89
N VAL A 13 -6.76 -8.56 -5.42
CA VAL A 13 -6.27 -7.18 -5.53
C VAL A 13 -6.20 -6.54 -4.15
N SER A 14 -4.99 -6.16 -3.74
CA SER A 14 -4.78 -5.30 -2.58
C SER A 14 -4.89 -3.83 -3.01
N HIS A 15 -5.81 -3.09 -2.38
CA HIS A 15 -5.96 -1.64 -2.55
C HIS A 15 -5.32 -0.93 -1.36
N SER A 16 -4.41 -0.01 -1.65
CA SER A 16 -3.72 0.81 -0.65
C SER A 16 -4.02 2.29 -0.88
N PHE A 17 -4.48 2.97 0.16
CA PHE A 17 -4.74 4.40 0.14
C PHE A 17 -3.78 5.13 1.06
N LEU A 18 -3.13 6.16 0.52
CA LEU A 18 -2.23 7.04 1.25
C LEU A 18 -2.82 8.45 1.31
N ASN A 19 -3.35 8.84 2.47
CA ASN A 19 -3.88 10.18 2.71
C ASN A 19 -2.75 11.15 3.05
N GLN A 20 -2.67 12.28 2.33
CA GLN A 20 -1.70 13.36 2.54
C GLN A 20 -0.26 12.86 2.83
N PRO A 21 0.42 12.23 1.86
CA PRO A 21 1.84 11.94 2.02
C PRO A 21 2.58 13.26 2.27
N ARG A 22 3.50 13.27 3.25
CA ARG A 22 4.33 14.44 3.56
C ARG A 22 5.08 15.00 2.34
N SER A 23 5.23 14.20 1.30
CA SER A 23 5.90 14.57 0.07
C SER A 23 5.00 15.22 -0.98
N LEU A 24 3.66 15.30 -0.86
CA LEU A 24 2.76 15.69 -1.96
C LEU A 24 3.14 17.02 -2.67
N SER A 25 3.78 17.93 -1.94
CA SER A 25 4.29 19.23 -2.44
C SER A 25 5.66 19.15 -3.16
N GLU A 26 6.39 18.04 -3.01
CA GLU A 26 7.70 17.72 -3.62
C GLU A 26 7.63 16.52 -4.60
N VAL A 27 6.46 15.89 -4.79
CA VAL A 27 6.34 14.68 -5.63
C VAL A 27 6.40 15.07 -7.09
N GLY A 28 7.52 14.75 -7.74
CA GLY A 28 7.55 14.57 -9.20
C GLY A 28 6.64 13.41 -9.63
N ASP A 29 6.82 12.87 -10.82
CA ASP A 29 5.96 11.78 -11.29
C ASP A 29 6.06 10.54 -10.37
N ILE A 30 4.91 10.03 -9.92
CA ILE A 30 4.84 8.76 -9.19
C ILE A 30 4.90 7.62 -10.20
N THR A 31 5.99 6.87 -10.19
CA THR A 31 6.23 5.81 -11.19
C THR A 31 5.92 4.40 -10.69
N GLY A 32 5.70 4.23 -9.38
CA GLY A 32 5.35 2.92 -8.83
C GLY A 32 5.19 2.90 -7.32
N PHE A 33 4.67 1.77 -6.84
CA PHE A 33 4.47 1.41 -5.46
C PHE A 33 5.35 0.20 -5.15
N TYR A 34 6.19 0.30 -4.11
CA TYR A 34 7.19 -0.71 -3.76
C TYR A 34 7.00 -1.13 -2.29
N MET A 35 6.95 -2.44 -2.07
CA MET A 35 6.86 -3.11 -0.78
C MET A 35 8.14 -3.93 -0.62
N ILE A 36 9.03 -3.48 0.26
CA ILE A 36 10.40 -3.99 0.39
C ILE A 36 10.58 -4.62 1.77
N ASP A 37 11.05 -5.86 1.82
CA ASP A 37 11.46 -6.56 3.04
C ASP A 37 12.68 -7.46 2.78
N GLU A 38 13.06 -8.27 3.75
CA GLU A 38 14.19 -9.22 3.67
C GLU A 38 14.04 -10.28 2.56
N GLU A 39 12.83 -10.56 2.09
CA GLU A 39 12.57 -11.51 1.00
C GLU A 39 12.58 -10.86 -0.39
N GLY A 40 12.86 -9.55 -0.46
CA GLY A 40 12.98 -8.78 -1.70
C GLY A 40 11.87 -7.76 -1.89
N VAL A 41 11.53 -7.49 -3.16
CA VAL A 41 10.66 -6.39 -3.55
C VAL A 41 9.38 -6.91 -4.20
N LEU A 42 8.23 -6.50 -3.69
CA LEU A 42 6.94 -6.55 -4.39
C LEU A 42 6.66 -5.16 -4.94
N GLN A 43 6.28 -5.04 -6.22
CA GLN A 43 6.07 -3.75 -6.85
C GLN A 43 4.82 -3.72 -7.73
N SER A 44 4.25 -2.53 -7.88
CA SER A 44 3.18 -2.23 -8.84
C SER A 44 3.41 -0.88 -9.51
N VAL A 45 2.99 -0.78 -10.76
CA VAL A 45 2.91 0.48 -11.51
C VAL A 45 1.49 1.05 -11.55
N ASP A 46 0.50 0.32 -11.04
CA ASP A 46 -0.89 0.78 -10.94
C ASP A 46 -1.02 1.72 -9.73
N VAL A 47 -0.64 2.98 -9.96
CA VAL A 47 -0.63 4.04 -8.97
C VAL A 47 -1.31 5.27 -9.55
N ASN A 48 -2.31 5.79 -8.85
CA ASN A 48 -3.15 6.89 -9.29
C ASN A 48 -3.23 7.96 -8.20
N ALA A 49 -3.13 9.23 -8.62
CA ALA A 49 -3.38 10.35 -7.72
C ALA A 49 -4.90 10.52 -7.50
N LYS A 50 -5.31 10.65 -6.24
CA LYS A 50 -6.68 10.94 -5.85
C LYS A 50 -6.85 12.43 -5.63
N PHE A 51 -7.79 13.04 -6.33
CA PHE A 51 -8.16 14.45 -6.17
C PHE A 51 -9.54 14.58 -5.53
N VAL A 52 -9.69 15.56 -4.64
CA VAL A 52 -10.97 15.94 -4.04
C VAL A 52 -11.12 17.45 -4.20
N ASN A 53 -12.19 17.89 -4.88
CA ASN A 53 -12.44 19.31 -5.18
C ASN A 53 -11.26 20.01 -5.88
N GLY A 54 -10.63 19.34 -6.85
CA GLY A 54 -9.48 19.86 -7.60
C GLY A 54 -8.18 19.95 -6.81
N LYS A 55 -8.17 19.53 -5.53
CA LYS A 55 -6.97 19.48 -4.69
C LYS A 55 -6.47 18.05 -4.57
N PRO A 56 -5.14 17.84 -4.61
CA PRO A 56 -4.58 16.51 -4.44
C PRO A 56 -4.83 16.05 -2.99
N ALA A 57 -5.48 14.90 -2.85
CA ALA A 57 -6.00 14.39 -1.58
C ALA A 57 -5.24 13.15 -1.09
N GLY A 58 -4.68 12.38 -2.01
CA GLY A 58 -3.91 11.19 -1.68
C GLY A 58 -3.44 10.43 -2.91
N ILE A 59 -2.89 9.25 -2.66
CA ILE A 59 -2.44 8.30 -3.69
C ILE A 59 -3.18 6.99 -3.46
N GLU A 60 -3.68 6.38 -4.53
CA GLU A 60 -4.21 5.03 -4.56
C GLU A 60 -3.24 4.14 -5.32
N ALA A 61 -2.85 3.02 -4.72
CA ALA A 61 -2.03 2.00 -5.36
C ALA A 61 -2.76 0.65 -5.33
N LYS A 62 -2.65 -0.09 -6.43
CA LYS A 62 -3.21 -1.45 -6.55
C LYS A 62 -2.11 -2.45 -6.80
N TYR A 63 -2.09 -3.51 -6.00
CA TYR A 63 -1.22 -4.65 -6.22
C TYR A 63 -2.07 -5.87 -6.59
N ILE A 64 -1.89 -6.37 -7.83
CA ILE A 64 -2.63 -7.50 -8.38
C ILE A 64 -1.84 -8.78 -8.14
N MET A 65 -2.44 -9.72 -7.43
CA MET A 65 -1.93 -11.06 -7.17
C MET A 65 -2.61 -12.04 -8.13
N ARG A 66 -1.84 -12.63 -9.04
CA ARG A 66 -2.32 -13.55 -10.08
C ARG A 66 -2.16 -15.02 -9.69
N THR A 67 -1.29 -15.31 -8.74
CA THR A 67 -0.95 -16.67 -8.34
C THR A 67 -1.04 -16.85 -6.81
N PRO A 68 -1.32 -18.07 -6.31
CA PRO A 68 -1.29 -18.35 -4.87
C PRO A 68 0.06 -18.01 -4.21
N ARG A 69 1.17 -18.20 -4.95
CA ARG A 69 2.51 -17.85 -4.45
C ARG A 69 2.68 -16.35 -4.21
N GLU A 70 2.10 -15.50 -5.06
CA GLU A 70 2.09 -14.05 -4.87
C GLU A 70 1.27 -13.67 -3.63
N TRP A 71 0.14 -14.33 -3.42
CA TRP A 71 -0.67 -14.17 -2.20
C TRP A 71 0.13 -14.53 -0.95
N ASP A 72 0.75 -15.71 -0.90
CA ASP A 72 1.56 -16.14 0.25
C ASP A 72 2.75 -15.21 0.52
N ARG A 73 3.35 -14.66 -0.55
CA ARG A 73 4.44 -13.69 -0.46
C ARG A 73 3.95 -12.33 0.08
N PHE A 74 2.77 -11.88 -0.37
CA PHE A 74 2.13 -10.66 0.13
C PHE A 74 1.74 -10.79 1.60
N MET A 75 1.17 -11.92 2.02
CA MET A 75 0.80 -12.16 3.41
C MET A 75 2.00 -12.11 4.36
N ARG A 76 3.14 -12.73 3.99
CA ARG A 76 4.38 -12.66 4.77
C ARG A 76 4.95 -11.24 4.87
N PHE A 77 4.86 -10.46 3.78
CA PHE A 77 5.21 -9.04 3.81
C PHE A 77 4.32 -8.28 4.80
N MET A 78 2.99 -8.43 4.69
CA MET A 78 2.04 -7.73 5.53
C MET A 78 2.20 -8.08 7.01
N GLU A 79 2.49 -9.33 7.33
CA GLU A 79 2.78 -9.77 8.70
C GLU A 79 4.00 -9.03 9.27
N ARG A 80 5.16 -9.09 8.57
CA ARG A 80 6.37 -8.35 8.98
C ARG A 80 6.13 -6.85 9.10
N TYR A 81 5.55 -6.25 8.06
CA TYR A 81 5.25 -4.82 8.04
C TYR A 81 4.35 -4.41 9.20
N SER A 82 3.33 -5.21 9.53
CA SER A 82 2.42 -4.93 10.65
C SER A 82 3.11 -5.02 12.01
N ASN A 83 4.03 -5.98 12.17
CA ASN A 83 4.82 -6.17 13.39
C ASN A 83 5.78 -5.00 13.61
N GLU A 84 6.48 -4.56 12.57
CA GLU A 84 7.44 -3.46 12.63
C GLU A 84 6.78 -2.10 12.89
N ASN A 85 5.57 -1.89 12.35
CA ASN A 85 4.87 -0.60 12.42
C ASN A 85 3.80 -0.54 13.53
N GLY A 86 3.71 -1.57 14.37
CA GLY A 86 2.72 -1.61 15.46
C GLY A 86 1.27 -1.57 14.96
N LEU A 87 1.01 -2.10 13.75
CA LEU A 87 -0.33 -2.16 13.15
C LEU A 87 -1.11 -3.43 13.54
N GLN A 88 -0.55 -4.22 14.45
CA GLN A 88 -1.23 -5.38 15.02
C GLN A 88 -2.53 -4.93 15.72
N PHE A 89 -3.59 -5.72 15.58
CA PHE A 89 -4.87 -5.45 16.22
C PHE A 89 -4.72 -5.33 17.74
N ILE A 90 -4.96 -4.14 18.29
CA ILE A 90 -5.22 -3.97 19.73
C ILE A 90 -6.67 -4.42 19.94
N LYS A 91 -6.86 -5.66 20.41
CA LYS A 91 -8.17 -6.12 20.88
C LYS A 91 -8.49 -5.35 22.16
N LYS A 92 -9.38 -4.36 22.08
CA LYS A 92 -9.94 -3.67 23.25
C LYS A 92 -11.30 -4.24 23.60
#